data_AF-A0A1Q9NRD4-F1
#
_entry.id   AF-A0A1Q9NRD4-F1
#
_cell.length_a   1.000
_cell.length_b   1.000
_cell.length_c   1.000
_cell.angle_alpha   90.00
_cell.angle_beta   90.00
_cell.angle_gamma   90.00
#
_symmetry.space_group_name_H-M   'P 1'
#
loop_
_entity.id
_entity.type
_entity.pdbx_description
1 polymer ?
#
loop_
_entity_poly.entity_id
_entity_poly.type
_entity_poly.pdbx_seq_one_letter_code
_entity_poly.pdbx_strand_id
1 'polypeptide(L)'
;MSSRPETGQLSRKELEELRRLMAVRQALDEWKRKGFDVDIPICPICKSPRLVDLTSAHDLGIFPGSFQPAFYCIDCGWYGRIAPVMSNRPEKDAVLEDLQGAFAPLMNPKEDPLQSGIDEAIDEEF
;
A
#
# COMPACT_ATOMS: atom_id res chain seq x y z
N MET A 1 -0.50 25.29 18.52
CA MET A 1 -1.84 24.73 18.78
C MET A 1 -2.70 24.98 17.55
N SER A 2 -3.16 23.90 16.91
CA SER A 2 -4.29 23.80 15.95
C SER A 2 -3.96 22.64 15.01
N SER A 3 -4.73 21.58 14.81
CA SER A 3 -5.88 20.99 15.49
C SER A 3 -5.92 19.55 14.91
N ARG A 4 -6.15 18.53 15.74
CA ARG A 4 -6.43 17.18 15.23
C ARG A 4 -7.82 17.20 14.58
N PRO A 5 -8.02 16.71 13.35
CA PRO A 5 -9.36 16.40 12.88
C PRO A 5 -9.67 14.93 13.20
N GLU A 6 -10.47 14.72 14.24
CA GLU A 6 -11.33 13.55 14.35
C GLU A 6 -12.59 13.86 13.51
N THR A 7 -12.92 13.00 12.54
CA THR A 7 -13.94 13.09 11.47
C THR A 7 -13.51 13.64 10.09
N GLY A 8 -13.26 12.71 9.16
CA GLY A 8 -13.98 12.66 7.87
C GLY A 8 -13.69 13.67 6.75
N GLN A 9 -12.71 14.58 6.86
CA GLN A 9 -12.36 15.46 5.73
C GLN A 9 -10.91 15.29 5.32
N LEU A 10 -10.71 14.49 4.27
CA LEU A 10 -9.45 14.40 3.55
C LEU A 10 -9.07 15.80 3.04
N SER A 11 -7.79 16.15 3.15
CA SER A 11 -7.26 17.34 2.49
C SER A 11 -7.48 17.24 0.98
N ARG A 12 -7.50 18.38 0.27
CA ARG A 12 -7.66 18.39 -1.19
C ARG A 12 -6.67 17.47 -1.90
N LYS A 13 -5.43 17.40 -1.37
CA LYS A 13 -4.37 16.56 -1.89
C LYS A 13 -4.66 15.07 -1.67
N GLU A 14 -5.02 14.68 -0.45
CA GLU A 14 -5.37 13.29 -0.12
C GLU A 14 -6.60 12.82 -0.90
N LEU A 15 -7.56 13.71 -1.12
CA LEU A 15 -8.76 13.41 -1.91
C LEU A 15 -8.44 13.19 -3.39
N GLU A 16 -7.48 13.94 -3.94
CA GLU A 16 -6.99 13.74 -5.30
C GLU A 16 -6.19 12.43 -5.42
N GLU A 17 -5.32 12.14 -4.47
CA GLU A 17 -4.57 10.88 -4.39
C GLU A 17 -5.52 9.68 -4.31
N LEU A 18 -6.56 9.75 -3.49
CA LEU A 18 -7.58 8.69 -3.40
C LEU A 18 -8.35 8.51 -4.70
N ARG A 19 -8.70 9.58 -5.41
CA ARG A 19 -9.34 9.48 -6.73
C ARG A 19 -8.45 8.75 -7.73
N ARG A 20 -7.15 9.03 -7.73
CA ARG A 20 -6.17 8.33 -8.58
C ARG A 20 -6.11 6.84 -8.24
N LEU A 21 -6.02 6.51 -6.95
CA LEU A 21 -5.99 5.12 -6.49
C LEU A 21 -7.30 4.36 -6.79
N MET A 22 -8.46 5.01 -6.64
CA MET A 22 -9.75 4.40 -7.00
C MET A 22 -9.83 4.07 -8.49
N ALA A 23 -9.31 4.93 -9.37
CA ALA A 23 -9.27 4.66 -10.80
C ALA A 23 -8.41 3.42 -11.11
N VAL A 24 -7.26 3.28 -10.44
CA VAL A 24 -6.39 2.10 -10.57
C VAL A 24 -7.11 0.85 -10.06
N ARG A 25 -7.78 0.93 -8.91
CA ARG A 25 -8.57 -0.19 -8.36
C ARG A 25 -9.67 -0.63 -9.33
N GLN A 26 -10.43 0.30 -9.88
CA GLN A 26 -11.51 -0.02 -10.82
C GLN A 26 -10.97 -0.74 -12.07
N ALA A 27 -9.82 -0.29 -12.59
CA ALA A 27 -9.15 -0.97 -13.69
C ALA A 27 -8.73 -2.41 -13.28
N LEU A 28 -8.10 -2.57 -12.12
CA LEU A 28 -7.68 -3.87 -11.59
C LEU A 28 -8.86 -4.84 -11.38
N ASP A 29 -9.99 -4.34 -10.90
CA ASP A 29 -11.23 -5.12 -10.74
C ASP A 29 -11.80 -5.56 -12.11
N GLU A 30 -11.71 -4.72 -13.14
CA GLU A 30 -12.11 -5.07 -14.50
C GLU A 30 -11.19 -6.16 -15.09
N TRP A 31 -9.87 -6.04 -14.92
CA TRP A 31 -8.92 -7.06 -15.33
C TRP A 31 -9.13 -8.39 -14.60
N LYS A 32 -9.47 -8.33 -13.30
CA LYS A 32 -9.81 -9.51 -12.51
C LYS A 32 -11.05 -10.22 -13.02
N ARG A 33 -12.10 -9.47 -13.40
CA ARG A 33 -13.31 -10.05 -14.03
C ARG A 33 -13.01 -10.72 -15.37
N LYS A 34 -12.01 -10.21 -16.10
CA LYS A 34 -11.52 -10.82 -17.34
C LYS A 34 -10.60 -12.02 -17.11
N GLY A 35 -10.25 -12.32 -15.86
CA GLY A 35 -9.38 -13.44 -15.48
C GLY A 35 -7.88 -13.17 -15.62
N PHE A 36 -7.48 -11.89 -15.72
CA PHE A 36 -6.06 -11.51 -15.79
C PHE A 36 -5.54 -11.03 -14.44
N ASP A 37 -4.38 -11.52 -14.05
CA ASP A 37 -3.62 -11.05 -12.91
C ASP A 37 -2.64 -9.96 -13.36
N VAL A 38 -2.82 -8.74 -12.84
CA VAL A 38 -2.08 -7.55 -13.25
C VAL A 38 -1.49 -6.86 -12.02
N ASP A 39 -0.21 -6.52 -12.14
CA ASP A 39 0.54 -5.77 -11.14
C ASP A 39 0.84 -4.37 -11.69
N ILE A 40 0.42 -3.33 -10.98
CA ILE A 40 0.61 -1.94 -11.38
C ILE A 40 1.49 -1.24 -10.34
N PRO A 41 2.70 -0.77 -10.70
CA PRO A 41 3.53 0.00 -9.80
C PRO A 41 2.97 1.42 -9.64
N ILE A 42 3.05 1.95 -8.43
CA ILE A 42 2.49 3.26 -8.07
C ILE A 42 3.56 4.14 -7.42
N CYS A 43 3.55 5.43 -7.71
CA CYS A 43 4.44 6.37 -7.06
C CYS A 43 4.15 6.45 -5.54
N PRO A 44 5.16 6.29 -4.66
CA PRO A 44 4.94 6.35 -3.22
C PRO A 44 4.56 7.75 -2.74
N ILE A 45 4.95 8.81 -3.45
CA ILE A 45 4.75 10.21 -3.07
C ILE A 45 3.38 10.74 -3.51
N CYS A 46 3.07 10.67 -4.81
CA CYS A 46 1.86 11.32 -5.37
C CYS A 46 0.75 10.33 -5.76
N LYS A 47 0.93 9.04 -5.47
CA LYS A 47 -0.01 7.96 -5.77
C LYS A 47 -0.44 7.87 -7.24
N SER A 48 0.40 8.36 -8.15
CA SER A 48 0.19 8.23 -9.58
C SER A 48 0.65 6.86 -10.09
N PRO A 49 -0.11 6.20 -10.98
CA PRO A 49 0.33 4.99 -11.67
C PRO A 49 1.28 5.29 -12.85
N ARG A 50 1.56 6.57 -13.14
CA ARG A 50 2.39 7.00 -14.28
C ARG A 50 3.88 6.93 -13.92
N LEU A 51 4.37 5.70 -13.77
CA LEU A 51 5.78 5.40 -13.57
C LEU A 51 6.42 4.94 -14.88
N VAL A 52 7.63 5.42 -15.12
CA VAL A 52 8.54 4.94 -16.17
C VAL A 52 9.54 4.01 -15.51
N ASP A 53 9.65 2.79 -16.04
CA ASP A 53 10.67 1.85 -15.64
C ASP A 53 11.97 2.13 -16.41
N LEU A 54 13.02 2.51 -15.68
CA LEU A 54 14.35 2.80 -16.17
C LEU A 54 15.18 1.52 -15.98
N THR A 55 15.13 0.66 -17.00
CA THR A 55 15.79 -0.65 -17.02
C THR A 55 17.04 -0.69 -17.89
N SER A 56 17.25 0.30 -18.76
CA SER A 56 18.29 0.23 -19.77
C SER A 56 19.57 0.99 -19.38
N ALA A 57 20.72 0.44 -19.76
CA ALA A 57 21.99 1.15 -19.76
C ALA A 57 21.98 2.41 -20.66
N HIS A 58 20.97 2.54 -21.53
CA HIS A 58 20.75 3.73 -22.35
C HIS A 58 20.13 4.87 -21.53
N ASP A 59 19.27 4.57 -20.55
CA ASP A 59 18.66 5.57 -19.66
C ASP A 59 19.59 5.96 -18.51
N LEU A 60 20.38 4.99 -18.02
CA LEU A 60 21.24 5.15 -16.85
C LEU A 60 22.72 5.44 -17.19
N GLY A 61 23.07 5.44 -18.47
CA GLY A 61 24.44 5.57 -18.96
C GLY A 61 25.23 4.25 -18.86
N ILE A 62 26.20 4.08 -19.76
CA ILE A 62 27.04 2.89 -19.92
C ILE A 62 27.95 2.69 -18.69
N PHE A 63 27.41 2.15 -17.60
CA PHE A 63 28.18 1.66 -16.47
C PHE A 63 27.79 0.20 -16.18
N PRO A 64 28.72 -0.76 -16.30
CA PRO A 64 28.45 -2.21 -16.23
C PRO A 64 28.12 -2.73 -14.81
N GLY A 65 27.58 -1.89 -13.93
CA GLY A 65 27.19 -2.23 -12.57
C GLY A 65 25.88 -1.61 -12.08
N SER A 66 25.17 -0.83 -12.91
CA SER A 66 23.94 -0.11 -12.55
C SER A 66 22.69 -0.73 -13.20
N PHE A 67 22.55 -2.05 -13.16
CA PHE A 67 21.42 -2.77 -13.76
C PHE A 67 20.19 -2.87 -12.85
N GLN A 68 20.14 -2.11 -11.75
CA GLN A 68 18.98 -2.16 -10.87
C GLN A 68 17.85 -1.31 -11.46
N PRO A 69 16.65 -1.89 -11.69
CA PRO A 69 15.51 -1.15 -12.22
C PRO A 69 15.20 0.03 -11.30
N ALA A 70 15.05 1.20 -11.90
CA ALA A 70 14.67 2.41 -11.20
C ALA A 70 13.37 2.95 -11.78
N PHE A 71 12.51 3.48 -10.93
CA PHE A 71 11.25 4.05 -11.33
C PHE A 71 11.34 5.57 -11.32
N TYR A 72 10.80 6.20 -12.35
CA TYR A 72 10.64 7.64 -12.42
C TYR A 72 9.16 8.01 -12.56
N CYS A 73 8.67 8.90 -11.70
CA CYS A 73 7.31 9.41 -11.77
C CYS A 73 7.23 10.67 -12.61
N ILE A 74 6.40 10.63 -13.66
CA ILE A 74 6.21 11.76 -14.58
C ILE A 74 5.52 12.95 -13.88
N ASP A 75 4.62 12.68 -12.94
CA ASP A 75 3.78 13.73 -12.36
C ASP A 75 4.48 14.52 -11.24
N CYS A 76 5.32 13.87 -10.42
CA CYS A 76 5.98 14.52 -9.29
C CYS A 76 7.51 14.47 -9.31
N GLY A 77 8.11 13.86 -10.33
CA GLY A 77 9.57 13.76 -10.48
C GLY A 77 10.26 12.81 -9.49
N TRP A 78 9.50 11.97 -8.78
CA TRP A 78 10.09 11.00 -7.86
C TRP A 78 10.94 9.98 -8.62
N TYR A 79 12.15 9.73 -8.11
CA TYR A 79 13.07 8.71 -8.60
C TYR A 79 13.42 7.77 -7.46
N GLY A 80 13.26 6.47 -7.67
CA GLY A 80 13.60 5.48 -6.64
C GLY A 80 13.64 4.06 -7.18
N ARG A 81 14.23 3.15 -6.43
CA ARG A 81 14.39 1.73 -6.83
C ARG A 81 13.29 0.82 -6.28
N ILE A 82 12.50 1.33 -5.34
CA ILE A 82 11.43 0.57 -4.68
C ILE A 82 10.13 1.31 -4.93
N ALA A 83 9.20 0.68 -5.64
CA ALA A 83 7.87 1.20 -5.88
C ALA A 83 6.82 0.27 -5.24
N PRO A 84 5.84 0.82 -4.50
CA PRO A 84 4.68 0.03 -4.07
C PRO A 84 3.88 -0.43 -5.29
N VAL A 85 3.39 -1.67 -5.24
CA VAL A 85 2.62 -2.29 -6.33
C VAL A 85 1.19 -2.52 -5.84
N MET A 86 0.22 -2.13 -6.65
CA MET A 86 -1.16 -2.59 -6.49
C MET A 86 -1.42 -3.76 -7.43
N SER A 87 -1.87 -4.87 -6.86
CA SER A 87 -2.17 -6.11 -7.58
C SER A 87 -3.62 -6.53 -7.35
N ASN A 88 -4.19 -7.24 -8.32
CA ASN A 88 -5.49 -7.90 -8.19
C ASN A 88 -5.39 -9.39 -7.87
N ARG A 89 -4.15 -9.92 -7.78
CA ARG A 89 -3.88 -11.32 -7.44
C ARG A 89 -4.53 -11.67 -6.10
N PRO A 90 -5.02 -12.91 -5.93
CA PRO A 90 -5.42 -13.37 -4.62
C PRO A 90 -4.21 -13.31 -3.68
N GLU A 91 -4.38 -12.71 -2.51
CA GLU A 91 -3.39 -12.78 -1.44
C GLU A 91 -3.29 -14.25 -0.99
N LYS A 92 -2.37 -15.00 -1.62
CA LYS A 92 -1.86 -16.26 -1.09
C LYS A 92 -0.56 -15.93 -0.39
N ASP A 93 -0.69 -15.32 0.77
CA ASP A 93 0.47 -14.96 1.56
C ASP A 93 0.76 -16.12 2.51
N ALA A 94 1.60 -17.05 2.06
CA ALA A 94 2.06 -18.17 2.89
C ALA A 94 2.67 -17.66 4.21
N VAL A 95 3.20 -16.43 4.22
CA VAL A 95 3.69 -15.77 5.43
C VAL A 95 2.53 -15.38 6.34
N LEU A 96 1.41 -14.86 5.83
CA LEU A 96 0.23 -14.60 6.68
C LEU A 96 -0.38 -15.89 7.20
N GLU A 97 -0.42 -16.96 6.40
CA GLU A 97 -0.88 -18.28 6.84
C GLU A 97 0.03 -18.85 7.95
N ASP A 98 1.35 -18.73 7.83
CA ASP A 98 2.31 -19.15 8.86
C ASP A 98 2.23 -18.25 10.12
N LEU A 99 2.03 -16.95 9.95
CA LEU A 99 1.93 -15.98 11.04
C LEU A 99 0.58 -16.02 11.77
N GLN A 100 -0.48 -16.54 11.15
CA GLN A 100 -1.77 -16.76 11.83
C GLN A 100 -1.61 -17.65 13.07
N GLY A 101 -0.71 -18.65 13.03
CA GLY A 101 -0.38 -19.46 14.19
C GLY A 101 0.39 -18.70 15.28
N ALA A 102 1.27 -17.77 14.88
CA ALA A 102 2.11 -16.99 15.80
C ALA A 102 1.34 -15.84 16.50
N PHE A 103 0.32 -15.29 15.86
CA PHE A 103 -0.48 -14.17 16.37
C PHE A 103 -1.95 -14.54 16.65
N ALA A 104 -2.26 -15.83 16.77
CA ALA A 104 -3.62 -16.31 17.07
C ALA A 104 -4.33 -15.55 18.20
N PRO A 105 -3.68 -15.17 19.32
CA PRO A 105 -4.32 -14.41 20.40
C PRO A 105 -4.79 -13.01 19.96
N LEU A 106 -4.05 -12.33 19.07
CA LEU A 106 -4.39 -10.99 18.57
C LEU A 106 -5.49 -11.02 17.49
N MET A 107 -5.75 -12.19 16.90
CA MET A 107 -6.79 -12.37 15.88
C MET A 107 -8.14 -12.76 16.49
N ASN A 108 -8.15 -13.22 17.74
CA ASN A 108 -9.34 -13.45 18.54
C ASN A 108 -9.59 -12.23 19.45
N PRO A 109 -10.62 -11.39 19.21
CA PRO A 109 -10.89 -10.22 20.04
C PRO A 109 -11.18 -10.54 21.52
N LYS A 110 -11.38 -11.80 21.89
CA LYS A 110 -11.52 -12.28 23.28
C LYS A 110 -10.19 -12.68 23.95
N GLU A 111 -9.16 -12.90 23.16
CA GLU A 111 -7.83 -13.35 23.61
C GLU A 111 -6.76 -12.26 23.38
N ASP A 112 -7.16 -11.10 22.86
CA ASP A 112 -6.29 -9.95 22.68
C ASP A 112 -5.93 -9.36 24.07
N PRO A 113 -4.66 -9.46 24.51
CA PRO A 113 -4.22 -8.95 25.80
C PRO A 113 -4.33 -7.42 25.93
N LEU A 114 -4.53 -6.69 24.83
CA LEU A 114 -4.81 -5.26 24.85
C LEU A 114 -6.30 -4.96 25.11
N GLN A 115 -7.19 -5.88 24.75
CA GLN A 115 -8.63 -5.78 24.96
C GLN A 115 -8.99 -6.16 26.40
N SER A 116 -8.33 -7.18 26.97
CA SER A 116 -8.53 -7.60 28.36
C SER A 116 -8.20 -6.51 29.38
N GLY A 117 -7.19 -5.67 29.09
CA GLY A 117 -6.84 -4.53 29.94
C GLY A 117 -7.81 -3.34 29.83
N ILE A 118 -8.63 -3.28 28.78
CA ILE A 118 -9.69 -2.27 28.62
C ILE A 118 -10.94 -2.71 29.37
N ASP A 119 -11.30 -3.99 29.30
CA ASP A 119 -12.45 -4.55 30.01
C ASP A 119 -12.23 -4.52 31.54
N GLU A 120 -11.03 -4.83 32.03
CA GLU A 120 -10.68 -4.70 33.46
C GLU A 120 -10.75 -3.25 33.96
N ALA A 121 -10.33 -2.27 33.13
CA ALA A 121 -10.41 -0.85 33.50
C ALA A 121 -11.85 -0.31 33.52
N ILE A 122 -12.76 -0.91 32.73
CA ILE A 122 -14.18 -0.55 32.71
C ILE A 122 -14.90 -1.14 33.93
N ASP A 123 -14.54 -2.35 34.36
CA ASP A 123 -15.14 -3.00 35.53
C ASP A 123 -14.69 -2.39 36.88
N GLU A 124 -13.53 -1.73 36.94
CA GLU A 124 -13.07 -1.00 38.14
C GLU A 124 -13.70 0.39 38.31
N GLU A 125 -14.35 0.93 37.27
CA GLU A 125 -14.94 2.28 37.27
C GLU A 125 -16.46 2.30 37.61
N PHE A 126 -17.06 1.13 37.87
CA PHE A 126 -18.48 0.97 38.27
C PHE A 126 -18.69 0.43 39.70
#